data_AF-A0A928ZYV1-F1
#
_entry.id   AF-A0A928ZYV1-F1
#
_cell.length_a   1.000
_cell.length_b   1.000
_cell.length_c   1.000
_cell.angle_alpha   90.00
_cell.angle_beta   90.00
_cell.angle_gamma   90.00
#
_symmetry.space_group_name_H-M   'P 1'
#
loop_
_entity.id
_entity.type
_entity.pdbx_description
1 polymer ?
#
loop_
_entity_poly.entity_id
_entity_poly.type
_entity_poly.pdbx_seq_one_letter_code
_entity_poly.pdbx_strand_id
1 'polypeptide(L)'
;MAQNESDNFIGGLVTGTAIGAVIGLLMAPRSGKQTRKVIKKSADAVPDLIEDLSTSLQFHADKLSHTTLQNWDSTLERLKDALIAGQAASRAEFTQTAPQKTAPQKTAPHNKRD
;
A
#
# COMPACT_ATOMS: atom_id res chain seq x y z
N MET A 1 22.06 13.67 8.62
CA MET A 1 22.02 12.21 8.82
C MET A 1 20.67 11.74 8.30
N ALA A 2 20.59 11.25 7.05
CA ALA A 2 19.31 10.87 6.42
C ALA A 2 19.44 9.65 5.48
N GLN A 3 20.61 9.02 5.43
CA GLN A 3 20.89 7.88 4.53
C GLN A 3 20.62 6.52 5.18
N ASN A 4 20.20 6.47 6.45
CA ASN A 4 19.93 5.25 7.21
C ASN A 4 18.43 4.99 7.43
N GLU A 5 17.59 6.03 7.39
CA GLU A 5 16.14 5.90 7.63
C GLU A 5 15.40 5.29 6.42
N SER A 6 15.85 5.60 5.20
CA SER A 6 15.32 5.01 3.97
C SER A 6 15.60 3.50 3.91
N ASP A 7 16.81 3.09 4.27
CA ASP A 7 17.23 1.69 4.20
C ASP A 7 16.45 0.82 5.19
N ASN A 8 16.19 1.34 6.39
CA ASN A 8 15.37 0.66 7.38
C ASN A 8 13.90 0.52 6.95
N PHE A 9 13.32 1.56 6.32
CA PHE A 9 11.95 1.49 5.82
C PHE A 9 11.82 0.49 4.66
N ILE A 10 12.76 0.49 3.71
CA ILE A 10 12.76 -0.45 2.59
C ILE A 10 12.95 -1.89 3.09
N GLY A 11 13.88 -2.12 4.04
CA GLY A 11 14.06 -3.42 4.67
C GLY A 11 12.80 -3.90 5.40
N GLY A 12 12.12 -3.00 6.11
CA GLY A 12 10.84 -3.25 6.76
C GLY A 12 9.71 -3.55 5.77
N LEU A 13 9.64 -2.84 4.64
CA LEU A 13 8.66 -3.07 3.59
C LEU A 13 8.86 -4.42 2.92
N VAL A 14 10.08 -4.79 2.56
CA VAL A 14 10.38 -6.09 1.95
C VAL A 14 10.03 -7.22 2.91
N THR A 15 10.44 -7.11 4.17
CA THR A 15 10.16 -8.14 5.18
C THR A 15 8.66 -8.23 5.48
N GLY A 16 7.99 -7.09 5.64
CA GLY A 16 6.56 -7.01 5.92
C GLY A 16 5.70 -7.53 4.76
N THR A 17 6.06 -7.20 3.52
CA THR A 17 5.37 -7.71 2.33
C THR A 17 5.61 -9.19 2.12
N ALA A 18 6.81 -9.71 2.38
CA ALA A 18 7.08 -11.15 2.30
C ALA A 18 6.20 -11.93 3.28
N ILE A 19 6.15 -11.50 4.55
CA ILE A 19 5.31 -12.11 5.58
C ILE A 19 3.83 -11.98 5.22
N GLY A 20 3.38 -10.77 4.85
CA GLY A 20 2.00 -10.49 4.45
C GLY A 20 1.56 -11.27 3.21
N ALA A 21 2.46 -11.47 2.25
CA ALA A 21 2.20 -12.26 1.05
C ALA A 21 2.09 -13.74 1.38
N VAL A 22 2.94 -14.29 2.25
CA VAL A 22 2.80 -15.68 2.70
C VAL A 22 1.47 -15.86 3.43
N ILE A 23 1.14 -14.99 4.39
CA ILE A 23 -0.12 -15.07 5.11
C ILE A 23 -1.31 -14.88 4.16
N GLY A 24 -1.28 -13.89 3.26
CA GLY A 24 -2.34 -13.62 2.30
C GLY A 24 -2.53 -14.75 1.28
N LEU A 25 -1.43 -15.36 0.82
CA LEU A 25 -1.45 -16.53 -0.06
C LEU A 25 -1.99 -17.77 0.67
N LEU A 26 -1.66 -17.94 1.96
CA LEU A 26 -2.21 -19.01 2.79
C LEU A 26 -3.70 -18.81 3.06
N MET A 27 -4.15 -17.57 3.23
CA MET A 27 -5.56 -17.25 3.48
C MET A 27 -6.42 -17.30 2.22
N ALA A 28 -5.83 -17.04 1.05
CA ALA A 28 -6.45 -17.22 -0.27
C ALA A 28 -5.67 -18.28 -1.09
N PRO A 29 -5.76 -19.58 -0.73
CA PRO A 29 -4.96 -20.60 -1.38
C PRO A 29 -5.55 -21.02 -2.74
N ARG A 30 -4.71 -21.02 -3.78
CA ARG A 30 -4.90 -21.83 -4.99
C ARG A 30 -4.32 -23.24 -4.76
N SER A 31 -4.86 -24.26 -5.43
CA SER A 31 -4.38 -25.66 -5.28
C SER A 31 -2.88 -25.77 -5.54
N GLY A 32 -2.10 -26.19 -4.54
CA GLY A 32 -0.63 -26.18 -4.58
C GLY A 32 0.03 -26.93 -5.75
N LYS A 33 -0.67 -27.89 -6.38
CA LYS A 33 -0.18 -28.56 -7.60
C LYS A 33 -0.09 -27.61 -8.80
N GLN A 34 -1.04 -26.67 -8.92
CA GLN A 34 -1.03 -25.66 -9.99
C GLN A 34 0.02 -24.59 -9.70
N THR A 35 0.09 -24.10 -8.46
CA THR A 35 1.09 -23.13 -8.02
C THR A 35 2.50 -23.65 -8.23
N ARG A 36 2.80 -24.92 -7.89
CA ARG A 36 4.12 -25.51 -8.11
C ARG A 36 4.48 -25.63 -9.59
N LYS A 37 3.52 -25.94 -10.47
CA LYS A 37 3.75 -25.99 -11.93
C LYS A 37 4.01 -24.61 -12.50
N VAL A 38 3.24 -23.60 -12.07
CA VAL A 38 3.43 -22.21 -12.48
C VAL A 38 4.76 -21.68 -11.98
N ILE A 39 5.10 -21.84 -10.70
CA ILE A 39 6.39 -21.40 -10.14
C ILE A 39 7.56 -22.06 -10.88
N LYS A 40 7.51 -23.37 -11.17
CA LYS A 40 8.58 -24.03 -11.93
C LYS A 40 8.72 -23.47 -13.34
N LYS A 41 7.61 -23.37 -14.09
CA LYS A 41 7.63 -22.84 -15.46
C LYS A 41 8.03 -21.37 -15.51
N SER A 42 7.60 -20.59 -14.52
CA SER A 42 8.00 -19.20 -14.35
C SER A 42 9.47 -19.11 -13.97
N ALA A 43 9.98 -19.89 -13.01
CA ALA A 43 11.38 -19.87 -12.59
C ALA A 43 12.35 -20.22 -13.72
N ASP A 44 11.99 -21.18 -14.59
CA ASP A 44 12.80 -21.55 -15.75
C ASP A 44 12.81 -20.44 -16.82
N ALA A 45 11.77 -19.60 -16.88
CA ALA A 45 11.65 -18.50 -17.84
C ALA A 45 12.06 -17.13 -17.26
N VAL A 46 12.15 -17.01 -15.94
CA VAL A 46 12.50 -15.77 -15.23
C VAL A 46 13.85 -15.19 -15.66
N PRO A 47 14.96 -15.94 -15.76
CA PRO A 47 16.24 -15.36 -16.16
C PRO A 47 16.20 -14.77 -17.58
N ASP A 48 15.67 -15.53 -18.55
CA ASP A 48 15.52 -15.08 -19.94
C ASP A 48 14.60 -13.83 -20.03
N LEU A 49 13.49 -13.84 -19.29
CA LEU A 49 12.59 -12.68 -19.21
C LEU A 49 13.25 -11.48 -18.54
N ILE A 50 14.11 -11.67 -17.53
CA ILE A 50 14.83 -10.58 -16.87
C ILE A 50 15.84 -9.95 -17.84
N GLU A 51 16.49 -10.72 -18.70
CA GLU A 51 17.48 -10.20 -19.65
C GLU A 51 16.82 -9.38 -20.77
N ASP A 52 15.74 -9.90 -21.36
CA ASP A 52 14.92 -9.20 -22.36
C ASP A 52 14.21 -7.98 -21.76
N LEU A 53 13.67 -8.13 -20.55
CA LEU A 53 13.01 -7.05 -19.84
C LEU A 53 14.02 -6.00 -19.39
N SER A 54 15.23 -6.35 -18.95
CA SER A 54 16.27 -5.36 -18.59
C SER A 54 16.68 -4.53 -19.81
N THR A 55 16.80 -5.17 -20.97
CA THR A 55 17.11 -4.50 -22.23
C THR A 55 15.98 -3.55 -22.66
N SER A 56 14.72 -3.98 -22.54
CA SER A 56 13.54 -3.15 -22.88
C SER A 56 13.21 -2.09 -21.82
N LEU A 57 13.44 -2.40 -20.55
CA LEU A 57 13.26 -1.51 -19.40
C LEU A 57 14.25 -0.37 -19.45
N GLN A 58 15.52 -0.58 -19.81
CA GLN A 58 16.46 0.52 -19.97
C GLN A 58 15.97 1.53 -21.02
N PHE A 59 15.46 1.03 -22.15
CA PHE A 59 14.91 1.89 -23.21
C PHE A 59 13.64 2.65 -22.81
N HIS A 60 12.78 2.05 -21.99
CA HIS A 60 11.55 2.70 -21.50
C HIS A 60 11.76 3.50 -20.20
N ALA A 61 12.76 3.16 -19.39
CA ALA A 61 13.07 3.81 -18.13
C ALA A 61 13.52 5.25 -18.34
N ASP A 62 14.29 5.54 -19.39
CA ASP A 62 14.70 6.93 -19.70
C ASP A 62 13.53 7.84 -20.10
N LYS A 63 12.45 7.27 -20.67
CA LYS A 63 11.21 7.99 -21.00
C LYS A 63 10.29 8.11 -19.79
N LEU A 64 10.18 7.02 -19.02
CA LEU A 64 9.38 6.98 -17.80
C LEU A 64 10.00 7.85 -16.72
N SER A 65 11.33 7.98 -16.66
CA SER A 65 12.03 8.73 -15.62
C SER A 65 11.72 10.23 -15.70
N HIS A 66 11.82 10.82 -16.89
CA HIS A 66 11.73 12.26 -17.06
C HIS A 66 10.34 12.86 -16.77
N THR A 67 9.27 12.04 -16.86
CA THR A 67 7.88 12.46 -16.59
C THR A 67 7.31 11.83 -15.31
N THR A 68 7.71 10.59 -14.97
CA THR A 68 7.19 9.89 -13.78
C THR A 68 7.96 10.25 -12.52
N LEU A 69 9.29 10.49 -12.59
CA LEU A 69 10.06 10.79 -11.38
C LEU A 69 9.68 12.13 -10.75
N GLN A 70 9.35 13.15 -11.56
CA GLN A 70 8.97 14.46 -11.04
C GLN A 70 7.69 14.40 -10.17
N ASN A 71 6.77 13.48 -10.49
CA ASN A 71 5.52 13.29 -9.74
C ASN A 71 5.58 12.15 -8.72
N TRP A 72 6.60 11.29 -8.80
CA TRP A 72 6.78 10.14 -7.93
C TRP A 72 6.95 10.55 -6.46
N ASP A 73 7.77 11.56 -6.20
CA ASP A 73 7.99 12.06 -4.83
C ASP A 73 6.69 12.58 -4.20
N SER A 74 5.88 13.31 -4.97
CA SER A 74 4.57 13.78 -4.50
C SER A 74 3.57 12.63 -4.25
N THR A 75 3.69 11.54 -5.01
CA THR A 75 2.84 10.35 -4.84
C THR A 75 3.26 9.57 -3.60
N LEU A 76 4.57 9.45 -3.36
CA LEU A 76 5.12 8.84 -2.16
C LEU A 76 4.78 9.66 -0.90
N GLU A 77 4.84 10.98 -0.96
CA GLU A 77 4.48 11.84 0.16
C GLU A 77 2.99 11.68 0.52
N ARG A 78 2.11 11.72 -0.49
CA ARG A 78 0.68 11.45 -0.29
C ARG A 78 0.41 10.06 0.25
N LEU A 79 1.15 9.05 -0.21
CA LEU A 79 1.04 7.69 0.29
C LEU A 79 1.50 7.59 1.76
N LYS A 80 2.62 8.23 2.12
CA LYS A 80 3.10 8.30 3.50
C LYS A 80 2.06 8.97 4.41
N ASP A 81 1.54 10.12 4.00
CA ASP A 81 0.50 10.83 4.74
C ASP A 81 -0.77 9.98 4.86
N ALA A 82 -1.21 9.34 3.79
CA ALA A 82 -2.36 8.45 3.79
C ALA A 82 -2.13 7.19 4.64
N LEU A 83 -0.91 6.67 4.72
CA LEU A 83 -0.56 5.56 5.60
C LEU A 83 -0.57 5.97 7.07
N ILE A 84 -0.02 7.14 7.40
CA ILE A 84 -0.05 7.70 8.76
C ILE A 84 -1.49 7.99 9.17
N ALA A 85 -2.24 8.69 8.32
CA ALA A 85 -3.65 8.99 8.52
C ALA A 85 -4.50 7.72 8.57
N GLY A 86 -4.22 6.74 7.71
CA GLY A 86 -4.89 5.44 7.66
C GLY A 86 -4.60 4.59 8.90
N GLN A 87 -3.38 4.61 9.44
CA GLN A 87 -3.06 3.96 10.71
C GLN A 87 -3.77 4.64 11.89
N ALA A 88 -3.79 5.98 11.91
CA ALA A 88 -4.51 6.75 12.93
C ALA A 88 -6.02 6.52 12.84
N ALA A 89 -6.59 6.53 11.63
CA ALA A 89 -7.99 6.28 11.35
C ALA A 89 -8.36 4.84 11.69
N SER A 90 -7.54 3.85 11.35
CA SER A 90 -7.78 2.46 11.72
C SER A 90 -7.90 2.31 13.25
N ARG A 91 -6.99 2.91 14.02
CA ARG A 91 -7.05 2.92 15.49
C ARG A 91 -8.26 3.71 16.03
N ALA A 92 -8.60 4.82 15.37
CA ALA A 92 -9.78 5.61 15.71
C ALA A 92 -11.08 4.86 15.41
N GLU A 93 -11.18 4.14 14.28
CA GLU A 93 -12.32 3.32 13.88
C GLU A 93 -12.47 2.07 14.76
N PHE A 94 -11.36 1.46 15.20
CA PHE A 94 -11.37 0.44 16.26
C PHE A 94 -11.94 0.98 17.59
N THR A 95 -11.86 2.29 17.83
CA THR A 95 -12.43 2.95 19.01
C THR A 95 -13.85 3.51 18.74
N GLN A 96 -14.17 3.86 17.49
CA GLN A 96 -15.40 4.55 17.08
C GLN A 96 -16.51 3.60 16.58
N THR A 97 -16.22 2.30 16.48
CA THR A 97 -17.25 1.24 16.46
C THR A 97 -17.79 0.90 17.87
N ALA A 98 -17.46 1.68 18.89
CA ALA A 98 -18.24 1.76 20.13
C ALA A 98 -19.48 2.65 19.88
N PRO A 99 -20.71 2.12 19.88
CA PRO A 99 -21.88 2.87 19.49
C PRO A 99 -22.35 3.70 20.68
N GLN A 100 -21.97 4.97 20.81
CA GLN A 100 -22.61 5.84 21.81
C GLN A 100 -22.86 7.28 21.35
N LYS A 101 -24.15 7.49 21.06
CA LYS A 101 -25.02 8.44 21.75
C LYS A 101 -25.18 9.81 21.09
N THR A 102 -26.03 9.82 20.07
CA THR A 102 -26.91 10.95 19.74
C THR A 102 -27.61 11.45 21.01
N ALA A 103 -27.13 12.57 21.57
CA ALA A 103 -27.90 13.39 22.48
C ALA A 103 -28.53 14.53 21.65
N PRO A 104 -29.86 14.64 21.53
CA PRO A 104 -30.49 15.74 20.80
C PRO A 104 -30.21 17.04 21.55
N GLN A 105 -29.44 17.92 20.91
CA GLN A 105 -29.13 19.24 21.45
C GLN A 105 -30.38 20.12 21.32
N LYS A 106 -31.17 20.11 22.41
CA LYS A 106 -32.15 21.10 22.87
C LYS A 106 -32.21 22.39 22.03
N THR A 107 -33.12 22.46 21.07
CA THR A 107 -33.51 23.71 20.40
C THR A 107 -34.79 24.27 21.04
N ALA A 108 -34.64 25.34 21.83
CA ALA A 108 -35.61 26.44 21.98
C ALA A 108 -35.04 27.45 22.99
N PRO A 109 -35.35 28.76 22.92
CA PRO A 109 -36.38 29.40 22.08
C PRO A 109 -35.87 30.63 21.30
N HIS A 110 -36.37 30.87 20.09
CA HIS A 110 -36.30 32.20 19.51
C HIS A 110 -37.43 32.50 18.52
N ASN A 111 -38.29 33.44 18.96
CA ASN A 111 -38.78 34.57 18.17
C ASN A 111 -39.91 34.34 17.15
N LYS A 112 -41.13 34.80 17.48
CA LYS A 112 -41.81 36.04 17.02
C LYS A 112 -43.29 35.87 17.40
N ARG A 113 -43.83 36.72 18.27
CA ARG A 113 -44.74 37.83 17.90
C ARG A 113 -45.58 37.48 16.68
N ASP A 114 -46.85 37.14 16.94
CA ASP A 114 -48.05 37.62 16.27
C ASP A 114 -49.20 37.48 17.28
#